data_AF-A0A315VP46-F1
#
_entry.id   AF-A0A315VP46-F1
#
_cell.length_a   1.000
_cell.length_b   1.000
_cell.length_c   1.000
_cell.angle_alpha   90.00
_cell.angle_beta   90.00
_cell.angle_gamma   90.00
#
_symmetry.space_group_name_H-M   'P 1'
#
loop_
_entity.id
_entity.type
_entity.pdbx_description
1 polymer ?
#
loop_
_entity_poly.entity_id
_entity_poly.type
_entity_poly.pdbx_seq_one_letter_code
_entity_poly.pdbx_strand_id
1 'polypeptide(L)'
;MVFAERGETISGGNFHGEYPAKALDFLSIAVHELASISERRIERLCNPSLSELPAFLVNEGGLNSGFMIAHCTAASLENKVLCHPSSVDSLSTSAATEDHVSMGGWAARKALRVVEHVEQVLAIELLAACQGIEFLRPLRTTTPLEKVYDLVRTVVKPWIKDRFMSPDIEAVWKVAKPYIDKYQTEYIPESRPNSPTAFSLDPPASPRKRVRHE
;
A
#
# COMPACT_ATOMS: atom_id res chain seq x y z
N MET A 1 24.89 -3.61 26.92
CA MET A 1 24.60 -2.15 26.93
C MET A 1 25.62 -1.46 27.81
N VAL A 2 26.06 -0.25 27.44
CA VAL A 2 27.06 0.52 28.19
C VAL A 2 26.38 1.78 28.73
N PHE A 3 26.39 1.98 30.04
CA PHE A 3 25.84 3.15 30.72
C PHE A 3 26.99 4.02 31.24
N ALA A 4 27.51 4.88 30.37
CA ALA A 4 28.75 5.63 30.61
C ALA A 4 28.69 6.52 31.87
N GLU A 5 27.57 7.22 32.10
CA GLU A 5 27.37 8.06 33.28
C GLU A 5 27.41 7.29 34.60
N ARG A 6 27.05 6.01 34.56
CA ARG A 6 27.05 5.10 35.72
C ARG A 6 28.34 4.29 35.83
N GLY A 7 29.20 4.32 34.81
CA GLY A 7 30.38 3.45 34.74
C GLY A 7 30.04 1.96 34.68
N GLU A 8 28.85 1.58 34.19
CA GLU A 8 28.33 0.21 34.22
C GLU A 8 28.20 -0.41 32.83
N THR A 9 28.42 -1.73 32.73
CA THR A 9 28.03 -2.55 31.59
C THR A 9 26.98 -3.58 32.00
N ILE A 10 25.87 -3.63 31.25
CA ILE A 10 24.72 -4.49 31.55
C ILE A 10 24.44 -5.40 30.35
N SER A 11 24.38 -6.71 30.58
CA SER A 11 23.86 -7.67 29.60
C SER A 11 22.34 -7.55 29.53
N GLY A 12 21.76 -7.45 28.32
CA GLY A 12 20.32 -7.26 28.14
C GLY A 12 19.84 -7.78 26.79
N GLY A 13 18.52 -7.84 26.60
CA GLY A 13 17.87 -8.50 25.46
C GLY A 13 17.29 -7.58 24.39
N ASN A 14 17.68 -6.30 24.33
CA ASN A 14 17.08 -5.32 23.39
C ASN A 14 17.31 -5.64 21.90
N PHE A 15 18.18 -6.62 21.60
CA PHE A 15 18.35 -7.15 20.25
C PHE A 15 17.17 -8.04 19.79
N HIS A 16 16.30 -8.48 20.70
CA HIS A 16 15.18 -9.36 20.37
C HIS A 16 14.14 -8.61 19.51
N GLY A 17 14.07 -8.97 18.23
CA GLY A 17 13.23 -8.30 17.22
C GLY A 17 11.73 -8.59 17.29
N GLU A 18 11.16 -8.97 18.44
CA GLU A 18 9.74 -9.38 18.53
C GLU A 18 8.80 -8.22 18.22
N TYR A 19 9.13 -7.03 18.76
CA TYR A 19 8.37 -5.81 18.56
C TYR A 19 8.16 -5.48 17.08
N PRO A 20 9.22 -5.30 16.27
CA PRO A 20 9.04 -5.04 14.85
C PRO A 20 8.42 -6.24 14.11
N ALA A 21 8.73 -7.49 14.49
CA ALA A 21 8.15 -8.67 13.85
C ALA A 21 6.62 -8.70 13.94
N LYS A 22 6.07 -8.53 15.15
CA LYS A 22 4.62 -8.45 15.39
C LYS A 22 4.00 -7.27 14.64
N ALA A 23 4.60 -6.09 14.70
CA ALA A 23 4.10 -4.90 14.02
C ALA A 23 3.99 -5.10 12.50
N LEU A 24 4.99 -5.73 11.88
CA LEU A 24 5.02 -6.00 10.44
C LEU A 24 4.03 -7.10 10.02
N ASP A 25 3.78 -8.08 10.88
CA ASP A 25 2.72 -9.07 10.65
C ASP A 25 1.33 -8.41 10.66
N PHE A 26 1.04 -7.56 11.64
CA PHE A 26 -0.21 -6.80 11.69
C PHE A 26 -0.34 -5.84 10.51
N LEU A 27 0.76 -5.19 10.11
CA LEU A 27 0.77 -4.33 8.93
C LEU A 27 0.40 -5.11 7.66
N SER A 28 0.94 -6.32 7.49
CA SER A 28 0.62 -7.18 6.34
C SER A 28 -0.88 -7.48 6.27
N ILE A 29 -1.49 -7.83 7.41
CA ILE A 29 -2.93 -8.13 7.51
C ILE A 29 -3.75 -6.88 7.18
N ALA A 30 -3.42 -5.74 7.78
CA ALA A 30 -4.18 -4.51 7.60
C ALA A 30 -4.10 -3.96 6.17
N VAL A 31 -2.91 -3.99 5.57
CA VAL A 31 -2.69 -3.46 4.21
C VAL A 31 -3.32 -4.37 3.15
N HIS A 32 -3.31 -5.69 3.35
CA HIS A 32 -3.98 -6.63 2.44
C HIS A 32 -5.46 -6.29 2.23
N GLU A 33 -6.18 -5.88 3.28
CA GLU A 33 -7.61 -5.57 3.18
C GLU A 33 -7.91 -4.43 2.21
N LEU A 34 -6.97 -3.50 1.99
CA LEU A 34 -7.11 -2.45 0.98
C LEU A 34 -7.21 -3.03 -0.44
N ALA A 35 -6.37 -4.01 -0.77
CA ALA A 35 -6.48 -4.73 -2.05
C ALA A 35 -7.75 -5.58 -2.11
N SER A 36 -8.09 -6.26 -1.01
CA SER A 36 -9.30 -7.10 -0.93
C SER A 36 -10.57 -6.31 -1.31
N ILE A 37 -10.77 -5.14 -0.71
CA ILE A 37 -11.93 -4.31 -1.03
C ILE A 37 -11.81 -3.59 -2.39
N SER A 38 -10.60 -3.20 -2.79
CA SER A 38 -10.33 -2.57 -4.09
C SER A 38 -10.67 -3.51 -5.24
N GLU A 39 -10.26 -4.77 -5.14
CA GLU A 39 -10.53 -5.78 -6.15
C GLU A 39 -12.04 -6.05 -6.32
N ARG A 40 -12.83 -6.00 -5.24
CA ARG A 40 -14.29 -6.04 -5.34
C ARG A 40 -14.88 -4.83 -6.08
N ARG A 41 -14.26 -3.65 -6.01
CA ARG A 41 -14.70 -2.48 -6.81
C ARG A 41 -14.30 -2.60 -8.28
N ILE A 42 -13.15 -3.23 -8.57
CA ILE A 42 -12.76 -3.59 -9.94
C ILE A 42 -13.78 -4.57 -10.55
N GLU A 43 -14.19 -5.60 -9.79
CA GLU A 43 -15.24 -6.54 -10.23
C GLU A 43 -16.51 -5.80 -10.62
N ARG A 44 -16.99 -4.89 -9.76
CA ARG A 44 -18.19 -4.10 -10.03
C ARG A 44 -18.08 -3.26 -11.29
N LEU A 45 -16.92 -2.64 -11.54
CA LEU A 45 -16.68 -1.85 -12.75
C LEU A 45 -16.71 -2.71 -14.02
N CYS A 46 -16.08 -3.88 -13.98
CA CYS A 46 -16.00 -4.80 -15.11
C CYS A 46 -17.32 -5.54 -15.40
N ASN A 47 -18.19 -5.68 -14.39
CA ASN A 47 -19.42 -6.43 -14.49
C ASN A 47 -20.58 -5.55 -15.01
N PRO A 48 -21.08 -5.77 -16.25
CA PRO A 48 -22.11 -4.93 -16.86
C PRO A 48 -23.44 -4.93 -16.09
N SER A 49 -23.73 -6.00 -15.34
CA SER A 49 -24.93 -6.09 -14.50
C SER A 49 -24.84 -5.23 -13.23
N LEU A 50 -23.65 -4.77 -12.86
CA LEU A 50 -23.40 -3.97 -11.66
C LEU A 50 -22.94 -2.53 -11.95
N SER A 51 -22.32 -2.28 -13.11
CA SER A 51 -21.75 -0.98 -13.46
C SER A 51 -22.65 -0.10 -14.32
N GLU A 52 -23.62 -0.68 -15.04
CA GLU A 52 -24.34 0.01 -16.14
C GLU A 52 -23.39 0.52 -17.26
N LEU A 53 -22.16 -0.02 -17.31
CA LEU A 53 -21.13 0.27 -18.31
C LEU A 53 -20.97 -0.91 -19.28
N PRO A 54 -20.30 -0.69 -20.44
CA PRO A 54 -19.91 -1.81 -21.31
C PRO A 54 -19.10 -2.85 -20.54
N ALA A 55 -19.37 -4.13 -20.83
CA ALA A 55 -18.69 -5.25 -20.19
C ALA A 55 -17.16 -5.10 -20.32
N PHE A 56 -16.45 -5.30 -19.20
CA PHE A 56 -14.99 -5.15 -19.11
C PHE A 56 -14.44 -3.80 -19.58
N LEU A 57 -15.28 -2.75 -19.55
CA LEU A 57 -14.90 -1.36 -19.84
C LEU A 57 -14.31 -1.15 -21.24
N VAL A 58 -14.82 -1.87 -22.24
CA VAL A 58 -14.39 -1.72 -23.63
C VAL A 58 -15.59 -1.75 -24.59
N ASN A 59 -15.49 -0.98 -25.67
CA ASN A 59 -16.43 -1.08 -26.78
C ASN A 59 -16.12 -2.32 -27.63
N GLU A 60 -17.09 -2.78 -28.43
CA GLU A 60 -16.91 -3.94 -29.31
C GLU A 60 -16.41 -5.19 -28.54
N GLY A 61 -17.04 -5.50 -27.40
CA GLY A 61 -16.64 -6.59 -26.50
C GLY A 61 -16.66 -8.02 -27.08
N GLY A 62 -17.11 -8.19 -28.33
CA GLY A 62 -16.95 -9.44 -29.07
C GLY A 62 -15.56 -9.62 -29.68
N LEU A 63 -14.81 -8.54 -29.86
CA LEU A 63 -13.45 -8.54 -30.41
C LEU A 63 -12.38 -8.10 -29.40
N ASN A 64 -12.79 -7.39 -28.34
CA ASN A 64 -11.91 -6.86 -27.30
C ASN A 64 -12.30 -7.42 -25.93
N SER A 65 -11.30 -7.76 -25.13
CA SER A 65 -11.45 -8.24 -23.75
C SER A 65 -11.32 -7.14 -22.70
N GLY A 66 -10.77 -5.97 -23.07
CA GLY A 66 -10.69 -4.81 -22.18
C GLY A 66 -9.96 -5.13 -20.87
N PHE A 67 -10.63 -4.84 -19.75
CA PHE A 67 -10.10 -4.99 -18.39
C PHE A 67 -10.29 -6.38 -17.79
N MET A 68 -10.81 -7.36 -18.54
CA MET A 68 -11.07 -8.71 -18.05
C MET A 68 -9.82 -9.34 -17.39
N ILE A 69 -8.68 -9.33 -18.08
CA ILE A 69 -7.45 -9.94 -17.57
C ILE A 69 -6.80 -9.09 -16.48
N ALA A 70 -6.95 -7.77 -16.53
CA ALA A 70 -6.45 -6.91 -15.46
C ALA A 70 -7.18 -7.18 -14.13
N HIS A 71 -8.48 -7.45 -14.18
CA HIS A 71 -9.22 -7.94 -13.01
C HIS A 71 -8.69 -9.30 -12.54
N CYS A 72 -8.43 -10.25 -13.44
CA CYS A 72 -7.78 -11.52 -13.06
C CYS A 72 -6.41 -11.30 -12.42
N THR A 73 -5.60 -10.36 -12.91
CA THR A 73 -4.33 -9.98 -12.29
C THR A 73 -4.56 -9.46 -10.88
N ALA A 74 -5.47 -8.51 -10.68
CA ALA A 74 -5.80 -7.99 -9.36
C ALA A 74 -6.27 -9.08 -8.39
N ALA A 75 -7.09 -10.03 -8.85
CA ALA A 75 -7.55 -11.17 -8.06
C ALA A 75 -6.43 -12.16 -7.73
N SER A 76 -5.48 -12.36 -8.65
CA SER A 76 -4.34 -13.26 -8.47
C SER A 76 -3.28 -12.73 -7.50
N LEU A 77 -3.24 -11.41 -7.27
CA LEU A 77 -2.41 -10.74 -6.27
C LEU A 77 -2.98 -10.94 -4.85
N GLU A 78 -3.41 -12.17 -4.55
CA GLU A 78 -4.05 -12.55 -3.30
C GLU A 78 -2.99 -12.72 -2.20
N ASN A 79 -3.00 -11.79 -1.25
CA ASN A 79 -2.04 -11.76 -0.15
C ASN A 79 -2.41 -12.68 1.04
N LYS A 80 -3.47 -13.49 0.92
CA LYS A 80 -4.00 -14.27 2.06
C LYS A 80 -2.95 -15.18 2.70
N VAL A 81 -2.12 -15.84 1.89
CA VAL A 81 -1.02 -16.69 2.41
C VAL A 81 0.06 -15.83 3.09
N LEU A 82 0.40 -14.68 2.53
CA LEU A 82 1.39 -13.75 3.10
C LEU A 82 0.92 -13.10 4.40
N CYS A 83 -0.39 -13.11 4.66
CA CYS A 83 -0.97 -12.61 5.91
C CYS A 83 -0.80 -13.59 7.09
N HIS A 84 -0.33 -14.82 6.86
CA HIS A 84 0.02 -15.69 7.98
C HIS A 84 1.17 -15.05 8.78
N PRO A 85 1.04 -14.90 10.11
CA PRO A 85 2.05 -14.24 10.91
C PRO A 85 3.30 -15.11 10.98
N SER A 86 4.47 -14.55 10.67
CA SER A 86 5.72 -15.32 10.80
C SER A 86 6.27 -15.27 12.22
N SER A 87 5.91 -14.24 13.00
CA SER A 87 6.31 -14.07 14.38
C SER A 87 5.68 -15.04 15.37
N VAL A 88 4.85 -15.99 14.91
CA VAL A 88 4.32 -17.07 15.77
C VAL A 88 5.24 -18.29 15.78
N ASP A 89 6.23 -18.32 14.90
CA ASP A 89 7.24 -19.37 14.86
C ASP A 89 8.50 -18.96 15.63
N SER A 90 9.16 -19.93 16.26
CA SER A 90 10.42 -19.76 16.97
C SER A 90 11.16 -21.10 17.01
N LEU A 91 12.42 -21.09 16.53
CA LEU A 91 13.29 -22.25 16.53
C LEU A 91 14.55 -21.92 17.31
N SER A 92 14.79 -22.67 18.39
CA SER A 92 15.94 -22.46 19.27
C SER A 92 17.25 -22.73 18.53
N THR A 93 18.24 -21.88 18.71
CA THR A 93 19.58 -22.05 18.13
C THR A 93 20.66 -22.06 19.23
N SER A 94 21.89 -22.39 18.86
CA SER A 94 23.06 -22.31 19.76
C SER A 94 22.89 -23.08 21.09
N ALA A 95 22.47 -24.35 20.98
CA ALA A 95 22.28 -25.25 22.13
C ALA A 95 21.41 -24.64 23.26
N ALA A 96 20.31 -23.99 22.89
CA ALA A 96 19.35 -23.31 23.77
C ALA A 96 19.87 -22.03 24.46
N THR A 97 20.98 -21.47 23.99
CA THR A 97 21.38 -20.10 24.40
C THR A 97 20.45 -19.04 23.79
N GLU A 98 19.98 -19.29 22.57
CA GLU A 98 18.97 -18.49 21.87
C GLU A 98 17.72 -19.35 21.70
N ASP A 99 16.99 -19.57 22.79
CA ASP A 99 15.87 -20.50 22.86
C ASP A 99 14.54 -19.94 22.32
N HIS A 100 14.40 -18.61 22.31
CA HIS A 100 13.25 -17.89 21.72
C HIS A 100 13.72 -16.80 20.75
N VAL A 101 13.14 -16.77 19.55
CA VAL A 101 13.46 -15.79 18.49
C VAL A 101 12.20 -15.31 17.78
N SER A 102 12.31 -14.17 17.10
CA SER A 102 11.14 -13.45 16.53
C SER A 102 10.73 -13.83 15.12
N MET A 103 11.62 -14.48 14.36
CA MET A 103 11.45 -14.70 12.91
C MET A 103 11.10 -13.41 12.11
N GLY A 104 11.47 -12.24 12.64
CA GLY A 104 11.07 -10.93 12.10
C GLY A 104 11.63 -10.59 10.71
N GLY A 105 12.70 -11.27 10.29
CA GLY A 105 13.25 -11.12 8.94
C GLY A 105 12.25 -11.49 7.84
N TRP A 106 11.45 -12.55 8.05
CA TRP A 106 10.40 -12.93 7.10
C TRP A 106 9.20 -11.98 7.18
N ALA A 107 8.82 -11.54 8.39
CA ALA A 107 7.76 -10.55 8.61
C ALA A 107 7.99 -9.27 7.79
N ALA A 108 9.21 -8.74 7.79
CA ALA A 108 9.57 -7.55 7.01
C ALA A 108 9.47 -7.78 5.50
N ARG A 109 10.00 -8.89 5.00
CA ARG A 109 10.03 -9.19 3.56
C ARG A 109 8.62 -9.42 3.01
N LYS A 110 7.77 -10.14 3.74
CA LYS A 110 6.39 -10.37 3.30
C LYS A 110 5.54 -9.11 3.42
N ALA A 111 5.74 -8.27 4.44
CA ALA A 111 5.05 -6.98 4.54
C ALA A 111 5.32 -6.09 3.33
N LEU A 112 6.58 -5.98 2.89
CA LEU A 112 6.94 -5.24 1.67
C LEU A 112 6.23 -5.82 0.43
N ARG A 113 6.24 -7.15 0.28
CA ARG A 113 5.57 -7.82 -0.83
C ARG A 113 4.06 -7.55 -0.87
N VAL A 114 3.40 -7.56 0.29
CA VAL A 114 1.97 -7.25 0.39
C VAL A 114 1.69 -5.82 -0.04
N VAL A 115 2.52 -4.85 0.37
CA VAL A 115 2.40 -3.46 -0.07
C VAL A 115 2.55 -3.37 -1.60
N GLU A 116 3.60 -3.96 -2.19
CA GLU A 116 3.82 -3.97 -3.65
C GLU A 116 2.61 -4.52 -4.43
N HIS A 117 1.99 -5.59 -3.94
CA HIS A 117 0.78 -6.16 -4.55
C HIS A 117 -0.42 -5.21 -4.43
N VAL A 118 -0.61 -4.58 -3.27
CA VAL A 118 -1.72 -3.63 -3.03
C VAL A 118 -1.58 -2.40 -3.92
N GLU A 119 -0.37 -1.88 -4.10
CA GLU A 119 -0.08 -0.77 -5.02
C GLU A 119 -0.52 -1.09 -6.46
N GLN A 120 -0.25 -2.31 -6.93
CA GLN A 120 -0.68 -2.77 -8.26
C GLN A 120 -2.20 -2.89 -8.38
N VAL A 121 -2.88 -3.45 -7.38
CA VAL A 121 -4.34 -3.57 -7.36
C VAL A 121 -5.00 -2.19 -7.41
N LEU A 122 -4.51 -1.23 -6.61
CA LEU A 122 -5.01 0.14 -6.61
C LEU A 122 -4.75 0.87 -7.94
N ALA A 123 -3.61 0.61 -8.60
CA ALA A 123 -3.33 1.15 -9.92
C ALA A 123 -4.29 0.62 -10.99
N ILE A 124 -4.64 -0.67 -10.94
CA ILE A 124 -5.65 -1.28 -11.82
C ILE A 124 -7.02 -0.65 -11.57
N GLU A 125 -7.42 -0.50 -10.30
CA GLU A 125 -8.69 0.15 -9.94
C GLU A 125 -8.77 1.57 -10.48
N LEU A 126 -7.73 2.37 -10.27
CA LEU A 126 -7.68 3.75 -10.74
C LEU A 126 -7.79 3.82 -12.28
N LEU A 127 -7.09 2.91 -12.98
CA LEU A 127 -7.14 2.86 -14.43
C LEU A 127 -8.54 2.47 -14.94
N ALA A 128 -9.16 1.47 -14.32
CA ALA A 128 -10.52 1.03 -14.63
C ALA A 128 -11.54 2.14 -14.35
N ALA A 129 -11.43 2.85 -13.22
CA ALA A 129 -12.30 3.96 -12.87
C ALA A 129 -12.17 5.11 -13.88
N CYS A 130 -10.94 5.47 -14.28
CA CYS A 130 -10.72 6.49 -15.31
C CYS A 130 -11.33 6.07 -16.66
N GLN A 131 -11.26 4.78 -17.01
CA GLN A 131 -11.93 4.27 -18.20
C GLN A 131 -13.45 4.33 -18.08
N GLY A 132 -14.03 4.03 -16.91
CA GLY A 132 -15.46 4.19 -16.66
C GLY A 132 -15.92 5.63 -16.88
N ILE A 133 -15.12 6.61 -16.47
CA ILE A 133 -15.41 8.04 -16.70
C ILE A 133 -15.51 8.38 -18.21
N GLU A 134 -14.74 7.70 -19.08
CA GLU A 134 -14.82 7.92 -20.55
C GLU A 134 -16.22 7.62 -21.09
N PHE A 135 -16.81 6.51 -20.64
CA PHE A 135 -18.13 6.08 -21.09
C PHE A 135 -19.26 6.98 -20.59
N LEU A 136 -19.01 7.76 -19.55
CA LEU A 136 -19.98 8.67 -18.96
C LEU A 136 -19.85 10.11 -19.51
N ARG A 137 -18.87 10.41 -20.37
CA ARG A 137 -18.78 11.72 -21.01
C ARG A 137 -20.05 12.00 -21.83
N PRO A 138 -20.61 13.24 -21.79
CA PRO A 138 -20.00 14.49 -21.33
C PRO A 138 -20.14 14.81 -19.83
N LEU A 139 -20.62 13.89 -18.99
CA LEU A 139 -20.68 14.11 -17.54
C LEU A 139 -19.28 14.37 -16.96
N ARG A 140 -19.24 15.13 -15.87
CA ARG A 140 -18.02 15.46 -15.13
C ARG A 140 -18.16 15.07 -13.67
N THR A 141 -17.07 14.57 -13.09
CA THR A 141 -16.97 14.31 -11.66
C THR A 141 -16.53 15.58 -10.92
N THR A 142 -16.28 15.46 -9.62
CA THR A 142 -15.80 16.57 -8.80
C THR A 142 -14.44 17.09 -9.27
N THR A 143 -14.17 18.38 -9.05
CA THR A 143 -12.90 19.03 -9.44
C THR A 143 -11.63 18.27 -9.03
N PRO A 144 -11.46 17.75 -7.80
CA PRO A 144 -10.25 17.00 -7.46
C PRO A 144 -10.14 15.68 -8.23
N LEU A 145 -11.24 14.97 -8.48
CA LEU A 145 -11.22 13.71 -9.21
C LEU A 145 -10.97 13.91 -10.71
N GLU A 146 -11.47 15.01 -11.30
CA GLU A 146 -11.10 15.38 -12.68
C GLU A 146 -9.59 15.63 -12.81
N LYS A 147 -8.96 16.28 -11.83
CA LYS A 147 -7.50 16.46 -11.83
C LYS A 147 -6.73 15.13 -11.77
N VAL A 148 -7.23 14.16 -11.01
CA VAL A 148 -6.64 12.81 -10.95
C VAL A 148 -6.83 12.09 -12.29
N TYR A 149 -8.02 12.17 -12.87
CA TYR A 149 -8.31 11.64 -14.19
C TYR A 149 -7.38 12.25 -15.25
N ASP A 150 -7.27 13.59 -15.29
CA ASP A 150 -6.40 14.30 -16.21
C ASP A 150 -4.94 13.86 -16.05
N LEU A 151 -4.47 13.72 -14.80
CA LEU A 151 -3.13 13.24 -14.48
C LEU A 151 -2.90 11.83 -15.06
N VAL A 152 -3.82 10.90 -14.84
CA VAL A 152 -3.73 9.54 -15.41
C VAL A 152 -3.72 9.59 -16.94
N ARG A 153 -4.53 10.47 -17.54
CA ARG A 153 -4.63 10.62 -18.99
C ARG A 153 -3.40 11.25 -19.64
N THR A 154 -2.52 11.91 -18.87
CA THR A 154 -1.21 12.35 -19.38
C THR A 154 -0.27 11.18 -19.71
N VAL A 155 -0.44 10.04 -19.04
CA VAL A 155 0.45 8.87 -19.19
C VAL A 155 -0.24 7.67 -19.86
N VAL A 156 -1.55 7.52 -19.70
CA VAL A 156 -2.31 6.40 -20.27
C VAL A 156 -3.52 6.89 -21.05
N LYS A 157 -3.56 6.57 -22.35
CA LYS A 157 -4.67 6.92 -23.25
C LYS A 157 -5.95 6.13 -22.91
N PRO A 158 -7.15 6.64 -23.24
CA PRO A 158 -8.38 5.87 -23.16
C PRO A 158 -8.28 4.49 -23.83
N TRP A 159 -8.99 3.50 -23.30
CA TRP A 159 -8.99 2.14 -23.82
C TRP A 159 -10.04 2.01 -24.92
N ILE A 160 -9.63 2.19 -26.17
CA ILE A 160 -10.51 2.10 -27.35
C ILE A 160 -10.51 0.68 -27.93
N LYS A 161 -9.32 0.07 -28.00
CA LYS A 161 -9.06 -1.28 -28.52
C LYS A 161 -8.01 -1.94 -27.62
N ASP A 162 -8.04 -3.26 -27.56
CA ASP A 162 -7.05 -4.05 -26.85
C ASP A 162 -5.61 -3.74 -27.28
N ARG A 163 -4.79 -3.51 -26.26
CA ARG A 163 -3.34 -3.34 -26.33
C ARG A 163 -2.69 -4.00 -25.14
N PHE A 164 -1.36 -4.02 -25.11
CA PHE A 164 -0.63 -4.54 -23.96
C PHE A 164 -0.85 -3.63 -22.73
N MET A 165 -1.51 -4.14 -21.69
CA MET A 165 -1.95 -3.34 -20.53
C MET A 165 -0.91 -3.17 -19.42
N SER A 166 0.06 -4.10 -19.30
CA SER A 166 1.08 -4.06 -18.24
C SER A 166 1.81 -2.71 -18.13
N PRO A 167 2.25 -2.07 -19.24
CA PRO A 167 2.92 -0.78 -19.18
C PRO A 167 2.02 0.36 -18.68
N ASP A 168 0.71 0.28 -18.96
CA ASP A 168 -0.25 1.27 -18.52
C ASP A 168 -0.46 1.20 -16.99
N ILE A 169 -0.54 -0.01 -16.44
CA ILE A 169 -0.65 -0.22 -14.98
C ILE A 169 0.59 0.34 -14.27
N GLU A 170 1.79 0.04 -14.79
CA GLU A 170 3.03 0.59 -14.22
C GLU A 170 3.11 2.12 -14.32
N ALA A 171 2.65 2.70 -15.43
CA ALA A 171 2.68 4.14 -15.64
C ALA A 171 1.77 4.88 -14.65
N VAL A 172 0.59 4.31 -14.34
CA VAL A 172 -0.34 4.86 -13.34
C VAL A 172 0.31 4.93 -11.96
N TRP A 173 1.00 3.87 -11.54
CA TRP A 173 1.70 3.89 -10.25
C TRP A 173 2.83 4.93 -10.23
N LYS A 174 3.64 4.98 -11.29
CA LYS A 174 4.78 5.91 -11.40
C LYS A 174 4.33 7.38 -11.38
N VAL A 175 3.18 7.72 -11.98
CA VAL A 175 2.68 9.11 -11.99
C VAL A 175 2.03 9.51 -10.66
N ALA A 176 1.43 8.57 -9.93
CA ALA A 176 0.80 8.85 -8.64
C ALA A 176 1.85 9.04 -7.51
N LYS A 177 2.96 8.29 -7.56
CA LYS A 177 3.97 8.23 -6.50
C LYS A 177 4.47 9.60 -6.01
N PRO A 178 4.89 10.56 -6.86
CA PRO A 178 5.37 11.87 -6.38
C PRO A 178 4.33 12.67 -5.60
N TYR A 179 3.04 12.51 -5.91
CA TYR A 179 1.95 13.17 -5.20
C TYR A 179 1.68 12.52 -3.85
N ILE A 180 1.81 11.19 -3.78
CA ILE A 180 1.74 10.44 -2.53
C ILE A 180 2.91 10.86 -1.61
N ASP A 181 4.14 10.90 -2.13
CA ASP A 181 5.34 11.30 -1.38
C ASP A 181 5.21 12.74 -0.85
N LYS A 182 4.69 13.65 -1.68
CA LYS A 182 4.39 15.03 -1.26
C LYS A 182 3.35 15.06 -0.13
N TYR A 183 2.25 14.33 -0.27
CA TYR A 183 1.21 14.26 0.76
C TYR A 183 1.76 13.71 2.09
N GLN A 184 2.57 12.65 2.04
CA GLN A 184 3.22 12.09 3.22
C GLN A 184 4.10 13.14 3.92
N THR A 185 4.91 13.87 3.16
CA THR A 185 5.81 14.91 3.70
C THR A 185 5.05 16.07 4.34
N GLU A 186 3.92 16.49 3.75
CA GLU A 186 3.15 17.65 4.21
C GLU A 186 2.19 17.33 5.37
N TYR A 187 1.61 16.12 5.40
CA TYR A 187 0.47 15.80 6.26
C TYR A 187 0.70 14.67 7.26
N ILE A 188 1.74 13.85 7.10
CA ILE A 188 2.10 12.84 8.08
C ILE A 188 3.24 13.41 8.92
N PRO A 189 2.97 13.97 10.12
CA PRO A 189 4.04 14.41 10.99
C PRO A 189 4.95 13.21 11.28
N GLU A 190 6.27 13.43 11.28
CA GLU A 190 7.26 12.43 11.67
C GLU A 190 6.90 11.94 13.08
N SER A 191 6.21 10.80 13.17
CA SER A 191 5.90 10.17 14.43
C SER A 191 7.19 9.49 14.87
N ARG A 192 8.07 10.24 15.51
CA ARG A 192 9.09 9.61 16.35
C ARG A 192 8.30 8.96 17.49
N PRO A 193 8.14 7.63 17.54
CA PRO A 193 7.70 7.03 18.78
C PRO A 193 8.72 7.48 19.83
N ASN A 194 8.26 8.09 20.92
CA ASN A 194 9.09 8.26 22.09
C ASN A 194 9.43 6.84 22.54
N SER A 195 10.59 6.33 22.11
CA SER A 195 11.08 5.07 22.66
C SER A 195 11.24 5.28 24.16
N PRO A 196 10.75 4.37 25.02
CA PRO A 196 11.06 4.43 26.44
C PRO A 196 12.57 4.40 26.72
N THR A 197 13.38 3.98 25.73
CA THR A 197 14.84 3.97 25.76
C THR A 197 15.50 5.12 24.97
N ALA A 198 14.73 5.99 24.31
CA ALA A 198 15.27 7.20 23.67
C ALA A 198 15.51 8.26 24.74
N PHE A 199 16.74 8.32 25.25
CA PHE A 199 17.20 9.46 26.04
C PHE A 199 17.34 10.67 25.11
N SER A 200 16.56 11.71 25.36
CA SER A 200 16.80 13.04 24.79
C SER A 200 17.61 13.85 25.81
N LEU A 201 18.73 14.41 25.36
CA LEU A 201 19.60 15.25 26.20
C LEU A 201 19.07 16.68 26.39
N ASP A 202 17.98 17.05 25.71
CA ASP A 202 17.41 18.40 25.75
C ASP A 202 15.93 18.40 26.16
N PRO A 203 15.45 19.41 26.92
CA PRO A 203 14.05 19.53 27.29
C PRO A 203 13.18 19.81 26.04
N PRO A 204 11.93 19.31 26.01
CA PRO A 204 11.08 19.41 24.83
C PRO A 204 10.77 20.87 24.47
N ALA A 205 11.03 21.24 23.20
CA ALA A 205 10.65 22.54 22.66
C ALA A 205 9.12 22.73 22.69
N SER A 206 8.68 23.93 23.07
CA SER A 206 7.26 24.29 23.20
C SER A 206 6.45 24.03 21.91
N PRO A 207 5.17 23.64 22.00
CA PRO A 207 4.36 23.39 20.81
C PRO A 207 4.15 24.68 20.00
N ARG A 208 4.61 24.68 18.74
CA ARG A 208 4.34 25.74 17.77
C ARG A 208 2.82 25.91 17.62
N LYS A 209 2.33 27.12 17.85
CA LYS A 209 0.91 27.49 17.66
C LYS A 209 0.47 27.19 16.22
N ARG A 210 -0.65 26.48 16.08
CA ARG A 210 -1.39 26.37 14.81
C ARG A 210 -1.74 27.79 14.33
N VAL A 211 -1.23 28.18 13.17
CA VAL A 211 -1.73 29.35 12.44
C VAL A 211 -3.08 28.94 11.83
N ARG A 212 -4.16 29.60 12.25
CA ARG A 212 -5.45 29.52 11.56
C ARG A 212 -5.34 30.35 10.29
N HIS A 213 -5.65 29.77 9.14
CA HIS A 213 -5.96 30.54 7.95
C HIS A 213 -7.42 31.01 8.08
N GLU A 214 -7.62 32.33 7.99
CA GLU A 214 -8.93 32.98 7.80
C GLU A 214 -9.41 32.82 6.36
#